data_AF-A0A1U7X024-F1
#
_entry.id   AF-A0A1U7X024-F1
#
_cell.length_a   1.000
_cell.length_b   1.000
_cell.length_c   1.000
_cell.angle_alpha   90.00
_cell.angle_beta   90.00
_cell.angle_gamma   90.00
#
_symmetry.space_group_name_H-M   'P 1'
#
loop_
_entity.id
_entity.type
_entity.pdbx_description
1 polymer ?
#
loop_
_entity_poly.entity_id
_entity_poly.type
_entity_poly.pdbx_seq_one_letter_code
_entity_poly.pdbx_strand_id
1 'polypeptide(L)'
;MYSSSISSIESLVNEIKKEMFSNQEFNTFLTPISAYDTAWLAMISYNNQEKAINGHSFSGPMFESCLNWILNNQNEQGFWGESNGENLPTISSLTATLACMIALKKWNAGETNIKKGLKFIHANTEILLKENSQQFPRWFTIVFPAMVQLAKSVGLETIFVNGSERLLSDVVMKRKVILESEKLMDMTAGHDQPLLAYLESFPNYFVDQKDQILKHLSEDGSLFQSPSATAQAFMSTGNQKCLEYLMSIVHKCPNG
;
A
#
# COMPACT_ATOMS: atom_id res chain seq x y z
N MET A 1 -8.01 51.52 8.65
CA MET A 1 -7.15 50.35 8.30
C MET A 1 -7.50 49.08 9.09
N TYR A 2 -8.01 49.15 10.33
CA TYR A 2 -8.36 47.97 11.15
C TYR A 2 -9.61 47.18 10.74
N SER A 3 -10.60 47.81 10.11
CA SER A 3 -11.86 47.12 9.71
C SER A 3 -11.70 46.19 8.51
N SER A 4 -10.74 46.49 7.62
CA SER A 4 -10.47 45.70 6.41
C SER A 4 -9.77 44.38 6.70
N SER A 5 -8.97 44.31 7.77
CA SER A 5 -8.26 43.09 8.16
C SER A 5 -9.18 42.07 8.85
N ILE A 6 -10.13 42.55 9.66
CA ILE A 6 -11.11 41.69 10.34
C ILE A 6 -12.09 41.06 9.34
N SER A 7 -12.58 41.85 8.37
CA SER A 7 -13.43 41.34 7.28
C SER A 7 -12.73 40.29 6.41
N SER A 8 -11.41 40.42 6.23
CA SER A 8 -10.59 39.42 5.52
C SER A 8 -10.45 38.12 6.32
N ILE A 9 -10.22 38.20 7.63
CA ILE A 9 -10.15 37.03 8.51
C ILE A 9 -11.50 36.30 8.58
N GLU A 10 -12.61 37.02 8.69
CA GLU A 10 -13.95 36.42 8.70
C GLU A 10 -14.26 35.70 7.37
N SER A 11 -13.83 36.27 6.25
CA SER A 11 -13.94 35.62 4.93
C SER A 11 -13.15 34.31 4.88
N LEU A 12 -11.89 34.33 5.32
CA LEU A 12 -11.02 33.15 5.40
C LEU A 12 -11.60 32.07 6.33
N VAL A 13 -12.11 32.46 7.50
CA VAL A 13 -12.75 31.52 8.43
C VAL A 13 -14.02 30.92 7.83
N ASN A 14 -14.81 31.69 7.09
CA ASN A 14 -15.99 31.18 6.42
C ASN A 14 -15.65 30.28 5.23
N GLU A 15 -14.57 30.57 4.51
CA GLU A 15 -14.03 29.72 3.44
C GLU A 15 -13.52 28.40 4.01
N ILE A 16 -12.71 28.44 5.07
CA ILE A 16 -12.26 27.25 5.81
C ILE A 16 -13.46 26.47 6.33
N LYS A 17 -14.46 27.11 6.95
CA LYS A 17 -15.67 26.41 7.44
C LYS A 17 -16.46 25.79 6.29
N LYS A 18 -16.57 26.49 5.15
CA LYS A 18 -17.25 25.97 3.98
C LYS A 18 -16.50 24.77 3.41
N GLU A 19 -15.19 24.86 3.27
CA GLU A 19 -14.34 23.72 2.90
C GLU A 19 -14.41 22.59 3.93
N MET A 20 -14.46 22.90 5.23
CA MET A 20 -14.45 21.96 6.37
C MET A 20 -15.78 21.27 6.66
N PHE A 21 -16.91 21.83 6.23
CA PHE A 21 -18.23 21.37 6.67
C PHE A 21 -19.27 21.24 5.55
N SER A 22 -18.94 21.57 4.29
CA SER A 22 -19.90 21.42 3.18
C SER A 22 -20.01 20.00 2.62
N ASN A 23 -19.06 19.11 2.91
CA ASN A 23 -19.10 17.73 2.46
C ASN A 23 -19.27 16.78 3.66
N GLN A 24 -20.39 16.05 3.74
CA GLN A 24 -20.52 14.90 4.66
C GLN A 24 -19.54 13.75 4.33
N GLU A 25 -18.71 13.90 3.29
CA GLU A 25 -17.68 12.96 2.82
C GLU A 25 -16.27 13.47 3.13
N PHE A 26 -16.06 14.00 4.34
CA PHE A 26 -14.84 14.71 4.74
C PHE A 26 -13.53 13.92 4.67
N ASN A 27 -13.61 12.59 4.54
CA ASN A 27 -12.44 11.72 4.70
C ASN A 27 -11.76 11.31 3.38
N THR A 28 -12.34 11.58 2.21
CA THR A 28 -11.83 11.01 0.94
C THR A 28 -11.17 12.01 -0.01
N PHE A 29 -11.35 13.32 0.16
CA PHE A 29 -10.78 14.32 -0.77
C PHE A 29 -9.40 14.85 -0.37
N LEU A 30 -8.86 14.48 0.81
CA LEU A 30 -7.61 15.04 1.34
C LEU A 30 -6.46 14.04 1.43
N THR A 31 -6.69 12.75 1.19
CA THR A 31 -5.64 11.74 1.21
C THR A 31 -5.15 11.47 -0.22
N PRO A 32 -3.85 11.66 -0.50
CA PRO A 32 -3.30 11.34 -1.81
C PRO A 32 -3.44 9.83 -2.08
N ILE A 33 -3.61 9.48 -3.35
CA ILE A 33 -3.70 8.08 -3.79
C ILE A 33 -2.39 7.37 -3.43
N SER A 34 -2.50 6.26 -2.70
CA SER A 34 -1.37 5.41 -2.33
C SER A 34 -1.13 4.37 -3.42
N ALA A 35 -0.05 4.54 -4.19
CA ALA A 35 0.35 3.56 -5.20
C ALA A 35 0.55 2.14 -4.64
N TYR A 36 0.97 2.03 -3.38
CA TYR A 36 1.12 0.75 -2.70
C TYR A 36 -0.25 0.06 -2.50
N ASP A 37 -1.24 0.79 -1.98
CA ASP A 37 -2.58 0.28 -1.76
C ASP A 37 -3.30 -0.04 -3.09
N THR A 38 -3.22 0.86 -4.07
CA THR A 38 -3.77 0.63 -5.42
C THR A 38 -3.19 -0.64 -6.06
N ALA A 39 -1.89 -0.93 -5.85
CA ALA A 39 -1.27 -2.16 -6.32
C ALA A 39 -1.83 -3.42 -5.64
N TRP A 40 -2.12 -3.37 -4.34
CA TRP A 40 -2.75 -4.48 -3.64
C TRP A 40 -4.17 -4.77 -4.12
N LEU A 41 -4.97 -3.73 -4.40
CA LEU A 41 -6.29 -3.87 -5.00
C LEU A 41 -6.20 -4.46 -6.42
N ALA A 42 -5.24 -3.99 -7.23
CA ALA A 42 -5.01 -4.51 -8.57
C ALA A 42 -4.64 -6.01 -8.59
N MET A 43 -4.11 -6.56 -7.50
CA MET A 43 -3.76 -7.99 -7.41
C MET A 43 -4.95 -8.92 -7.10
N ILE A 44 -6.12 -8.40 -6.75
CA ILE A 44 -7.31 -9.19 -6.47
C ILE A 44 -7.86 -9.76 -7.77
N SER A 45 -8.11 -11.08 -7.82
CA SER A 45 -8.71 -11.75 -8.99
C SER A 45 -10.21 -11.92 -8.82
N TYR A 46 -10.95 -11.93 -9.93
CA TYR A 46 -12.37 -12.36 -9.92
C TYR A 46 -12.56 -13.75 -9.28
N ASN A 47 -11.58 -14.65 -9.41
CA ASN A 47 -11.62 -15.99 -8.80
C ASN A 47 -11.56 -15.97 -7.25
N ASN A 48 -11.32 -14.81 -6.62
CA ASN A 48 -11.41 -14.66 -5.17
C ASN A 48 -12.86 -14.57 -4.67
N GLN A 49 -13.85 -14.34 -5.55
CA GLN A 49 -15.26 -14.63 -5.28
C GLN A 49 -15.53 -16.11 -5.56
N GLU A 50 -16.32 -16.76 -4.71
CA GLU A 50 -16.55 -18.22 -4.68
C GLU A 50 -16.53 -18.91 -6.04
N LYS A 51 -15.61 -19.88 -6.17
CA LYS A 51 -15.59 -21.01 -7.12
C LYS A 51 -16.46 -20.82 -8.37
N ALA A 52 -15.84 -20.33 -9.43
CA ALA A 52 -16.16 -20.62 -10.84
C ALA A 52 -17.61 -21.09 -11.08
N ILE A 53 -18.57 -20.16 -10.94
CA ILE A 53 -19.94 -20.42 -11.38
C ILE A 53 -19.86 -20.57 -12.91
N ASN A 54 -20.11 -21.79 -13.40
CA ASN A 54 -20.26 -22.16 -14.82
C ASN A 54 -18.99 -22.48 -15.65
N GLY A 55 -17.86 -22.82 -15.03
CA GLY A 55 -16.71 -23.39 -15.78
C GLY A 55 -15.99 -22.43 -16.73
N HIS A 56 -16.40 -21.16 -16.77
CA HIS A 56 -15.65 -20.06 -17.39
C HIS A 56 -14.82 -19.37 -16.30
N SER A 57 -13.51 -19.62 -16.30
CA SER A 57 -12.59 -18.85 -15.47
C SER A 57 -12.45 -17.45 -16.08
N PHE A 58 -13.05 -16.45 -15.45
CA PHE A 58 -12.68 -15.06 -15.72
C PHE A 58 -11.27 -14.85 -15.12
N SER A 59 -10.26 -14.90 -15.97
CA SER A 59 -8.88 -14.58 -15.58
C SER A 59 -8.64 -13.08 -15.76
N GLY A 60 -8.74 -12.31 -14.68
CA GLY A 60 -8.47 -10.88 -14.73
C GLY A 60 -8.52 -10.22 -13.33
N PRO A 61 -8.01 -8.98 -13.23
CA PRO A 61 -8.11 -8.19 -12.02
C PRO A 61 -9.56 -7.81 -11.75
N MET A 62 -10.01 -7.96 -10.51
CA MET A 62 -11.34 -7.51 -10.08
C MET A 62 -11.48 -5.99 -10.16
N PHE A 63 -10.39 -5.28 -9.90
CA PHE A 63 -10.30 -3.82 -9.95
C PHE A 63 -9.42 -3.38 -11.13
N GLU A 64 -9.97 -3.48 -12.34
CA GLU A 64 -9.27 -3.08 -13.58
C GLU A 64 -8.80 -1.62 -13.56
N SER A 65 -9.58 -0.72 -12.94
CA SER A 65 -9.22 0.69 -12.77
C SER A 65 -7.89 0.86 -12.02
N CYS A 66 -7.64 0.07 -10.97
CA CYS A 66 -6.39 0.12 -10.23
C CYS A 66 -5.21 -0.35 -11.09
N LEU A 67 -5.35 -1.42 -11.89
CA LEU A 67 -4.30 -1.86 -12.80
C LEU A 67 -3.99 -0.80 -13.87
N ASN A 68 -5.03 -0.20 -14.45
CA ASN A 68 -4.90 0.89 -15.42
C ASN A 68 -4.25 2.12 -14.79
N TRP A 69 -4.54 2.43 -13.53
CA TRP A 69 -3.87 3.51 -12.84
C TRP A 69 -2.37 3.27 -12.72
N ILE A 70 -1.96 2.07 -12.31
CA ILE A 70 -0.54 1.71 -12.18
C ILE A 70 0.19 1.89 -13.53
N LEU A 71 -0.41 1.43 -14.63
CA LEU A 71 0.16 1.55 -15.97
C LEU A 71 0.43 3.01 -16.38
N ASN A 72 -0.45 3.93 -15.98
CA ASN A 72 -0.47 5.31 -16.44
C ASN A 72 0.16 6.32 -15.46
N ASN A 73 0.52 5.90 -14.24
CA ASN A 73 1.00 6.81 -13.17
C ASN A 73 2.41 6.49 -12.68
N GLN A 74 3.22 5.79 -13.50
CA GLN A 74 4.66 5.71 -13.25
C GLN A 74 5.33 7.04 -13.60
N ASN A 75 6.14 7.59 -12.71
CA ASN A 75 6.84 8.83 -13.00
C ASN A 75 7.99 8.65 -14.01
N GLU A 76 8.56 9.77 -14.46
CA GLU A 76 9.64 9.80 -15.44
C GLU A 76 10.92 9.10 -14.96
N GLN A 77 11.16 9.10 -13.65
CA GLN A 77 12.29 8.43 -13.01
C GLN A 77 12.07 6.91 -12.83
N GLY A 78 10.88 6.41 -13.19
CA GLY A 78 10.56 4.98 -13.19
C GLY A 78 10.01 4.43 -11.89
N PHE A 79 9.65 5.27 -10.91
CA PHE A 79 9.06 4.81 -9.66
C PHE A 79 7.58 5.20 -9.51
N TRP A 80 6.94 4.57 -8.54
CA TRP A 80 5.64 4.97 -8.00
C TRP A 80 5.78 5.31 -6.52
N GLY A 81 4.83 6.08 -6.00
CA GLY A 81 4.79 6.51 -4.60
C GLY A 81 5.25 7.96 -4.42
N GLU A 82 5.36 8.36 -3.16
CA GLU A 82 5.58 9.74 -2.78
C GLU A 82 6.98 10.23 -3.16
N SER A 83 7.07 11.50 -3.52
CA SER A 83 8.32 12.22 -3.70
C SER A 83 8.41 13.33 -2.65
N ASN A 84 9.62 13.73 -2.27
CA ASN A 84 9.82 14.89 -1.41
C ASN A 84 9.57 16.21 -2.17
N GLY A 85 9.73 17.35 -1.50
CA GLY A 85 9.53 18.67 -2.12
C GLY A 85 10.45 19.01 -3.31
N GLU A 86 11.49 18.20 -3.55
CA GLU A 86 12.42 18.32 -4.67
C GLU A 86 12.14 17.29 -5.78
N ASN A 87 10.99 16.61 -5.72
CA ASN A 87 10.62 15.49 -6.59
C ASN A 87 11.61 14.30 -6.51
N LEU A 88 12.33 14.14 -5.40
CA LEU A 88 13.19 12.98 -5.19
C LEU A 88 12.39 11.84 -4.53
N PRO A 89 12.72 10.58 -4.85
CA PRO A 89 12.08 9.43 -4.25
C PRO A 89 12.30 9.41 -2.73
N THR A 90 11.35 8.83 -2.02
CA THR A 90 11.48 8.56 -0.58
C THR A 90 11.57 7.05 -0.34
N ILE A 91 11.74 6.66 0.91
CA ILE A 91 11.79 5.24 1.27
C ILE A 91 10.46 4.50 0.97
N SER A 92 9.32 5.22 0.93
CA SER A 92 8.02 4.65 0.53
C SER A 92 7.95 4.34 -0.97
N SER A 93 8.74 5.03 -1.80
CA SER A 93 8.81 4.77 -3.24
C SER A 93 9.36 3.37 -3.53
N LEU A 94 10.22 2.80 -2.66
CA LEU A 94 10.72 1.45 -2.81
C LEU A 94 9.59 0.41 -2.68
N THR A 95 8.78 0.50 -1.63
CA THR A 95 7.68 -0.45 -1.38
C THR A 95 6.58 -0.28 -2.41
N ALA A 96 6.19 0.95 -2.73
CA ALA A 96 5.19 1.25 -3.76
C ALA A 96 5.61 0.73 -5.15
N THR A 97 6.87 0.96 -5.55
CA THR A 97 7.38 0.50 -6.84
C THR A 97 7.43 -1.03 -6.93
N LEU A 98 7.87 -1.71 -5.86
CA LEU A 98 7.83 -3.18 -5.81
C LEU A 98 6.39 -3.69 -5.94
N ALA A 99 5.45 -3.16 -5.16
CA ALA A 99 4.04 -3.57 -5.21
C ALA A 99 3.44 -3.37 -6.62
N CYS A 100 3.67 -2.20 -7.24
CA CYS A 100 3.21 -1.91 -8.59
C CYS A 100 3.77 -2.90 -9.63
N MET A 101 5.08 -3.19 -9.57
CA MET A 101 5.69 -4.17 -10.47
C MET A 101 5.14 -5.59 -10.26
N ILE A 102 4.87 -5.99 -9.01
CA ILE A 102 4.27 -7.30 -8.70
C ILE A 102 2.86 -7.38 -9.29
N ALA A 103 2.05 -6.33 -9.14
CA ALA A 103 0.71 -6.25 -9.72
C ALA A 103 0.74 -6.36 -11.26
N LEU A 104 1.63 -5.60 -11.91
CA LEU A 104 1.84 -5.66 -13.36
C LEU A 104 2.29 -7.07 -13.81
N LYS A 105 3.25 -7.65 -13.08
CA LYS A 105 3.79 -8.98 -13.37
C LYS A 105 2.72 -10.06 -13.26
N LYS A 106 1.85 -10.00 -12.25
CA LYS A 106 0.74 -10.94 -12.03
C LYS A 106 -0.18 -11.03 -13.25
N TRP A 107 -0.43 -9.90 -13.91
CA TRP A 107 -1.31 -9.82 -15.08
C TRP A 107 -0.60 -9.81 -16.42
N ASN A 108 0.71 -10.07 -16.43
CA ASN A 108 1.56 -9.99 -17.62
C ASN A 108 1.39 -8.68 -18.40
N ALA A 109 1.30 -7.56 -17.68
CA ALA A 109 1.10 -6.22 -18.20
C ALA A 109 2.33 -5.33 -17.95
N GLY A 110 2.43 -4.22 -18.69
CA GLY A 110 3.38 -3.14 -18.36
C GLY A 110 4.86 -3.53 -18.36
N GLU A 111 5.32 -4.37 -19.31
CA GLU A 111 6.71 -4.82 -19.36
C GLU A 111 7.71 -3.65 -19.38
N THR A 112 7.41 -2.58 -20.12
CA THR A 112 8.22 -1.35 -20.13
C THR A 112 8.24 -0.67 -18.76
N ASN A 113 7.09 -0.63 -18.06
CA ASN A 113 7.01 -0.06 -16.72
C ASN A 113 7.83 -0.88 -15.71
N ILE A 114 7.76 -2.21 -15.78
CA ILE A 114 8.57 -3.12 -14.95
C ILE A 114 10.06 -2.87 -15.19
N LYS A 115 10.51 -2.76 -16.45
CA LYS A 115 11.92 -2.46 -16.77
C LYS A 115 12.38 -1.12 -16.18
N LYS A 116 11.55 -0.08 -16.22
CA LYS A 116 11.84 1.22 -15.59
C LYS A 116 11.89 1.12 -14.06
N GLY A 117 10.94 0.40 -13.45
CA GLY A 117 10.90 0.16 -12.00
C GLY A 117 12.11 -0.60 -11.50
N LEU A 118 12.56 -1.63 -12.21
CA LEU A 118 13.78 -2.36 -11.87
C LEU A 118 15.02 -1.45 -11.92
N LYS A 119 15.15 -0.61 -12.95
CA LYS A 119 16.24 0.38 -13.03
C LYS A 119 16.21 1.33 -11.82
N PHE A 120 15.02 1.79 -11.43
CA PHE A 120 14.87 2.63 -10.25
C PHE A 120 15.32 1.90 -8.97
N ILE A 121 14.83 0.67 -8.73
CA ILE A 121 15.19 -0.13 -7.56
C ILE A 121 16.70 -0.36 -7.50
N HIS A 122 17.33 -0.71 -8.62
CA HIS A 122 18.77 -0.92 -8.69
C HIS A 122 19.57 0.35 -8.38
N ALA A 123 19.12 1.51 -8.88
CA ALA A 123 19.85 2.77 -8.70
C ALA A 123 19.66 3.41 -7.31
N ASN A 124 18.51 3.20 -6.65
CA ASN A 124 18.12 4.02 -5.48
C ASN A 124 18.06 3.25 -4.15
N THR A 125 18.02 1.91 -4.16
CA THR A 125 17.85 1.14 -2.90
C THR A 125 18.96 1.44 -1.90
N GLU A 126 20.23 1.41 -2.32
CA GLU A 126 21.36 1.67 -1.40
C GLU A 126 21.28 3.06 -0.78
N ILE A 127 21.01 4.07 -1.60
CA ILE A 127 20.94 5.47 -1.21
C ILE A 127 19.84 5.66 -0.16
N LEU A 128 18.62 5.22 -0.48
CA LEU A 128 17.46 5.38 0.40
C LEU A 128 17.60 4.60 1.70
N LEU A 129 18.20 3.40 1.67
CA LEU A 129 18.47 2.64 2.89
C LEU A 129 19.53 3.31 3.77
N LYS A 130 20.57 3.89 3.15
CA LYS A 130 21.64 4.58 3.87
C LYS A 130 21.15 5.88 4.53
N GLU A 131 20.32 6.65 3.83
CA GLU A 131 19.71 7.88 4.37
C GLU A 131 18.83 7.61 5.60
N ASN A 132 18.23 6.43 5.67
CA ASN A 132 17.32 6.02 6.74
C ASN A 132 17.97 5.05 7.75
N SER A 133 19.28 4.78 7.65
CA SER A 133 19.93 3.69 8.39
C SER A 133 19.95 3.89 9.90
N GLN A 134 19.85 5.15 10.37
CA GLN A 134 19.79 5.48 11.80
C GLN A 134 18.52 4.94 12.44
N GLN A 135 17.37 5.13 11.77
CA GLN A 135 16.08 4.70 12.28
C GLN A 135 15.10 4.53 11.11
N PHE A 136 14.91 3.28 10.67
CA PHE A 136 13.85 2.96 9.73
C PHE A 136 12.48 3.12 10.41
N PRO A 137 11.47 3.68 9.71
CA PRO A 137 10.10 3.60 10.15
C PRO A 137 9.70 2.14 10.40
N ARG A 138 8.90 1.89 11.46
CA ARG A 138 8.46 0.54 11.82
C ARG A 138 7.70 -0.13 10.68
N TRP A 139 6.76 0.59 10.06
CA TRP A 139 6.02 0.10 8.88
C TRP A 139 6.96 -0.33 7.76
N PHE A 140 8.03 0.43 7.49
CA PHE A 140 8.96 0.10 6.40
C PHE A 140 9.72 -1.19 6.72
N THR A 141 10.16 -1.33 7.97
CA THR A 141 10.81 -2.54 8.46
C THR A 141 9.91 -3.77 8.30
N ILE A 142 8.60 -3.62 8.50
CA ILE A 142 7.60 -4.68 8.34
C ILE A 142 7.18 -4.89 6.88
N VAL A 143 7.20 -3.89 6.01
CA VAL A 143 6.65 -4.04 4.65
C VAL A 143 7.75 -4.39 3.65
N PHE A 144 8.87 -3.68 3.69
CA PHE A 144 9.87 -3.74 2.62
C PHE A 144 10.48 -5.13 2.39
N PRO A 145 10.93 -5.87 3.42
CA PRO A 145 11.45 -7.23 3.18
C PRO A 145 10.41 -8.19 2.59
N ALA A 146 9.13 -8.04 2.92
CA ALA A 146 8.06 -8.86 2.37
C ALA A 146 7.83 -8.54 0.90
N MET A 147 7.88 -7.27 0.53
CA MET A 147 7.77 -6.87 -0.87
C MET A 147 8.93 -7.41 -1.70
N VAL A 148 10.16 -7.39 -1.16
CA VAL A 148 11.32 -8.00 -1.83
C VAL A 148 11.11 -9.52 -2.00
N GLN A 149 10.63 -10.20 -0.96
CA GLN A 149 10.36 -11.64 -1.03
C GLN A 149 9.24 -11.97 -2.03
N LEU A 150 8.16 -11.17 -2.06
CA LEU A 150 7.04 -11.34 -2.98
C LEU A 150 7.45 -11.04 -4.43
N ALA A 151 8.26 -10.00 -4.67
CA ALA A 151 8.83 -9.71 -5.98
C ALA A 151 9.65 -10.90 -6.50
N LYS A 152 10.50 -11.48 -5.64
CA LYS A 152 11.28 -12.67 -5.99
C LYS A 152 10.40 -13.88 -6.31
N SER A 153 9.32 -14.10 -5.56
CA SER A 153 8.44 -15.26 -5.78
C SER A 153 7.66 -15.18 -7.09
N VAL A 154 7.42 -13.98 -7.63
CA VAL A 154 6.79 -13.77 -8.95
C VAL A 154 7.79 -13.63 -10.11
N GLY A 155 9.08 -13.90 -9.85
CA GLY A 155 10.13 -13.86 -10.87
C GLY A 155 10.58 -12.46 -11.27
N LEU A 156 10.44 -11.47 -10.39
CA LEU A 156 11.11 -10.18 -10.53
C LEU A 156 12.48 -10.27 -9.86
N GLU A 157 13.54 -10.35 -10.67
CA GLU A 157 14.91 -10.37 -10.18
C GLU A 157 15.34 -8.95 -9.75
N THR A 158 15.13 -8.65 -8.47
CA THR A 158 15.67 -7.45 -7.84
C THR A 158 17.14 -7.68 -7.51
N ILE A 159 18.02 -7.45 -8.48
CA ILE A 159 19.48 -7.44 -8.23
C ILE A 159 19.82 -6.21 -7.41
N PHE A 160 20.09 -6.39 -6.12
CA PHE A 160 20.63 -5.32 -5.30
C PHE A 160 22.15 -5.29 -5.47
N VAL A 161 22.70 -4.10 -5.76
CA VAL A 161 24.13 -3.93 -6.01
C VAL A 161 24.93 -4.18 -4.72
N ASN A 162 26.14 -4.71 -4.88
CA ASN A 162 27.13 -4.89 -3.82
C ASN A 162 27.33 -3.57 -3.05
N GLY A 163 26.96 -3.55 -1.78
CA GLY A 163 26.88 -2.35 -0.93
C GLY A 163 25.58 -2.29 -0.12
N SER A 164 24.47 -2.71 -0.74
CA SER A 164 23.15 -2.76 -0.10
C SER A 164 22.95 -3.95 0.83
N GLU A 165 23.73 -5.04 0.66
CA GLU A 165 23.50 -6.31 1.37
C GLU A 165 23.47 -6.17 2.89
N ARG A 166 24.37 -5.39 3.47
CA ARG A 166 24.40 -5.16 4.91
C ARG A 166 23.16 -4.42 5.38
N LEU A 167 22.78 -3.33 4.70
CA LEU A 167 21.60 -2.54 5.05
C LEU A 167 20.31 -3.35 4.89
N LEU A 168 20.21 -4.15 3.82
CA LEU A 168 19.10 -5.08 3.60
C LEU A 168 19.04 -6.13 4.70
N SER A 169 20.18 -6.74 5.05
CA SER A 169 20.28 -7.71 6.15
C SER A 169 19.86 -7.08 7.47
N ASP A 170 20.24 -5.84 7.75
CA ASP A 170 19.86 -5.12 8.96
C ASP A 170 18.34 -4.92 9.03
N VAL A 171 17.69 -4.51 7.94
CA VAL A 171 16.21 -4.37 7.88
C VAL A 171 15.52 -5.74 8.05
N VAL A 172 16.03 -6.79 7.40
CA VAL A 172 15.51 -8.17 7.52
C VAL A 172 15.63 -8.68 8.96
N MET A 173 16.75 -8.44 9.62
CA MET A 173 16.96 -8.86 11.01
C MET A 173 16.05 -8.08 11.97
N LYS A 174 15.91 -6.76 11.79
CA LYS A 174 14.98 -5.95 12.59
C LYS A 174 13.54 -6.43 12.42
N ARG A 175 13.12 -6.74 11.19
CA ARG A 175 11.83 -7.34 10.92
C ARG A 175 11.64 -8.64 11.67
N LYS A 176 12.61 -9.55 11.60
CA LYS A 176 12.54 -10.84 12.31
C LYS A 176 12.31 -10.65 13.81
N VAL A 177 13.05 -9.73 14.43
CA VAL A 177 12.86 -9.38 15.85
C VAL A 177 11.43 -8.93 16.11
N ILE A 178 10.89 -7.98 15.32
CA ILE A 178 9.50 -7.50 15.45
C ILE A 178 8.50 -8.66 15.42
N LEU A 179 8.61 -9.55 14.43
CA LEU A 179 7.68 -10.67 14.24
C LEU A 179 7.78 -11.76 15.31
N GLU A 180 8.94 -11.91 15.94
CA GLU A 180 9.17 -12.87 17.02
C GLU A 180 8.78 -12.29 18.39
N SER A 181 8.85 -10.97 18.57
CA SER A 181 8.56 -10.31 19.84
C SER A 181 7.09 -9.92 20.02
N GLU A 182 6.38 -9.64 18.93
CA GLU A 182 5.03 -9.06 18.99
C GLU A 182 3.93 -10.08 18.68
N LYS A 183 2.77 -9.91 19.31
CA LYS A 183 1.55 -10.64 18.93
C LYS A 183 0.85 -9.93 17.78
N LEU A 184 0.04 -10.68 17.02
CA LEU A 184 -0.76 -10.13 15.92
C LEU A 184 -1.60 -8.90 16.33
N MET A 185 -2.17 -8.99 17.52
CA MET A 185 -2.99 -7.96 18.14
C MET A 185 -2.33 -7.48 19.43
N ASP A 186 -1.13 -6.93 19.28
CA ASP A 186 -0.48 -6.20 20.34
C ASP A 186 -0.80 -4.70 20.22
N MET A 187 -1.76 -4.24 21.02
CA MET A 187 -2.05 -2.81 21.17
C MET A 187 -1.30 -2.18 22.36
N THR A 188 -0.45 -2.94 23.04
CA THR A 188 0.26 -2.47 24.24
C THR A 188 1.49 -1.62 23.91
N ALA A 189 1.92 -1.63 22.63
CA ALA A 189 3.07 -0.88 22.11
C ALA A 189 2.79 0.61 21.77
N GLY A 190 1.90 1.29 22.52
CA GLY A 190 1.71 2.73 22.38
C GLY A 190 1.08 3.18 21.04
N HIS A 191 1.78 4.04 20.28
CA HIS A 191 1.28 4.68 19.04
C HIS A 191 1.39 3.81 17.78
N ASP A 192 2.04 2.65 17.86
CA ASP A 192 2.25 1.80 16.68
C ASP A 192 1.01 0.97 16.34
N GLN A 193 0.71 0.87 15.05
CA GLN A 193 -0.35 -0.03 14.59
C GLN A 193 0.03 -1.50 14.83
N PRO A 194 -0.93 -2.36 15.21
CA PRO A 194 -0.68 -3.79 15.45
C PRO A 194 -0.19 -4.46 14.17
N LEU A 195 0.48 -5.60 14.29
CA LEU A 195 0.97 -6.36 13.13
C LEU A 195 -0.13 -6.63 12.12
N LEU A 196 -1.36 -6.91 12.57
CA LEU A 196 -2.51 -7.18 11.70
C LEU A 196 -2.85 -6.01 10.74
N ALA A 197 -2.39 -4.78 11.00
CA ALA A 197 -2.53 -3.65 10.08
C ALA A 197 -1.62 -3.74 8.84
N TYR A 198 -0.66 -4.67 8.85
CA TYR A 198 0.26 -4.99 7.75
C TYR A 198 0.05 -6.43 7.27
N LEU A 199 -1.20 -6.92 7.31
CA LEU A 199 -1.55 -8.31 7.02
C LEU A 199 -0.99 -8.79 5.66
N GLU A 200 -0.96 -7.92 4.67
CA GLU A 200 -0.46 -8.15 3.31
C GLU A 200 1.05 -8.43 3.27
N SER A 201 1.76 -8.06 4.33
CA SER A 201 3.20 -8.27 4.47
C SER A 201 3.54 -9.62 5.09
N PHE A 202 2.59 -10.48 5.47
CA PHE A 202 2.90 -11.79 6.06
C PHE A 202 2.77 -12.95 5.08
N PRO A 203 3.58 -14.01 5.25
CA PRO A 203 3.42 -15.24 4.48
C PRO A 203 2.05 -15.89 4.69
N ASN A 204 1.61 -16.70 3.71
CA ASN A 204 0.31 -17.38 3.72
C ASN A 204 0.04 -18.27 4.95
N TYR A 205 1.06 -18.75 5.67
CA TYR A 205 0.84 -19.54 6.90
C TYR A 205 0.45 -18.67 8.12
N PHE A 206 0.72 -17.37 8.08
CA PHE A 206 0.22 -16.42 9.09
C PHE A 206 -1.29 -16.15 8.90
N VAL A 207 -1.77 -16.39 7.69
CA VAL A 207 -3.12 -16.11 7.18
C VAL A 207 -4.12 -17.25 7.47
N ASP A 208 -3.65 -18.40 7.98
CA ASP A 208 -4.51 -19.50 8.46
C ASP A 208 -5.35 -19.10 9.70
N GLN A 209 -5.12 -17.92 10.24
CA GLN A 209 -5.92 -17.32 11.31
C GLN A 209 -7.10 -16.51 10.76
N LYS A 210 -7.88 -17.09 9.84
CA LYS A 210 -9.06 -16.43 9.25
C LYS A 210 -9.99 -15.88 10.33
N ASP A 211 -10.23 -16.65 11.39
CA ASP A 211 -11.06 -16.23 12.52
C ASP A 211 -10.49 -14.99 13.23
N GLN A 212 -9.16 -14.88 13.35
CA GLN A 212 -8.52 -13.69 13.92
C GLN A 212 -8.64 -12.50 12.97
N ILE A 213 -8.48 -12.68 11.67
CA ILE A 213 -8.67 -11.59 10.69
C ILE A 213 -10.10 -11.06 10.79
N LEU A 214 -11.09 -11.96 10.74
CA LEU A 214 -12.51 -11.60 10.74
C LEU A 214 -12.95 -10.95 12.05
N LYS A 215 -12.40 -11.36 13.19
CA LYS A 215 -12.69 -10.79 14.50
C LYS A 215 -12.31 -9.30 14.62
N HIS A 216 -11.33 -8.85 13.84
CA HIS A 216 -10.79 -7.48 13.94
C HIS A 216 -11.19 -6.58 12.77
N LEU A 217 -12.15 -7.01 11.94
CA LEU A 217 -12.76 -6.12 10.96
C LEU A 217 -13.54 -5.02 11.66
N SER A 218 -13.38 -3.80 11.15
CA SER A 218 -14.18 -2.64 11.55
C SER A 218 -15.62 -2.78 11.06
N GLU A 219 -16.51 -1.91 11.55
CA GLU A 219 -17.93 -1.93 11.15
C GLU A 219 -18.12 -1.78 9.63
N ASP A 220 -17.26 -0.98 8.99
CA ASP A 220 -17.24 -0.75 7.55
C ASP A 220 -16.59 -1.88 6.73
N GLY A 221 -16.09 -2.93 7.39
CA GLY A 221 -15.43 -4.07 6.74
C GLY A 221 -13.92 -3.92 6.54
N SER A 222 -13.34 -2.79 6.92
CA SER A 222 -11.89 -2.56 6.82
C SER A 222 -11.10 -3.26 7.90
N LEU A 223 -9.83 -3.57 7.59
CA LEU A 223 -8.82 -3.93 8.57
C LEU A 223 -7.95 -2.68 8.82
N PHE A 224 -8.14 -2.03 9.98
CA PHE A 224 -7.44 -0.80 10.40
C PHE A 224 -7.48 0.37 9.40
N GLN A 225 -8.55 0.50 8.61
CA GLN A 225 -8.65 1.50 7.54
C GLN A 225 -7.51 1.41 6.50
N SER A 226 -6.86 0.25 6.40
CA SER A 226 -5.79 -0.03 5.44
C SER A 226 -6.36 -0.79 4.24
N PRO A 227 -6.39 -0.19 3.03
CA PRO A 227 -6.89 -0.87 1.84
C PRO A 227 -6.06 -2.10 1.47
N SER A 228 -4.73 -2.03 1.55
CA SER A 228 -3.85 -3.17 1.30
C SER A 228 -4.04 -4.32 2.29
N ALA A 229 -4.14 -4.04 3.59
CA ALA A 229 -4.42 -5.08 4.59
C ALA A 229 -5.82 -5.69 4.38
N THR A 230 -6.80 -4.86 4.01
CA THR A 230 -8.17 -5.33 3.71
C THR A 230 -8.23 -6.13 2.41
N ALA A 231 -7.44 -5.77 1.39
CA ALA A 231 -7.27 -6.54 0.17
C ALA A 231 -6.71 -7.92 0.46
N GLN A 232 -5.68 -8.02 1.31
CA GLN A 232 -5.16 -9.31 1.75
C GLN A 232 -6.20 -10.09 2.56
N ALA A 233 -6.94 -9.45 3.47
CA ALA A 233 -8.01 -10.08 4.23
C ALA A 233 -9.07 -10.68 3.31
N PHE A 234 -9.50 -9.95 2.28
CA PHE A 234 -10.44 -10.44 1.27
C PHE A 234 -9.86 -11.63 0.49
N MET A 235 -8.64 -11.52 -0.04
CA MET A 235 -8.02 -12.61 -0.82
C MET A 235 -7.88 -13.91 -0.01
N SER A 236 -7.74 -13.78 1.31
CA SER A 236 -7.53 -14.89 2.24
C SER A 236 -8.83 -15.54 2.72
N THR A 237 -9.89 -14.74 2.88
CA THR A 237 -11.12 -15.16 3.57
C THR A 237 -12.33 -15.23 2.65
N GLY A 238 -12.34 -14.50 1.53
CA GLY A 238 -13.53 -14.27 0.71
C GLY A 238 -14.59 -13.43 1.40
N ASN A 239 -14.26 -12.72 2.49
CA ASN A 239 -15.25 -11.99 3.29
C ASN A 239 -15.88 -10.83 2.51
N GLN A 240 -17.22 -10.83 2.46
CA GLN A 240 -17.97 -9.85 1.66
C GLN A 240 -17.87 -8.42 2.21
N LYS A 241 -17.73 -8.21 3.52
CA LYS A 241 -17.57 -6.86 4.08
C LYS A 241 -16.24 -6.24 3.68
N CYS A 242 -15.17 -7.02 3.64
CA CYS A 242 -13.89 -6.54 3.10
C CYS A 242 -14.05 -6.09 1.64
N LEU A 243 -14.80 -6.84 0.84
CA LEU A 243 -15.06 -6.48 -0.55
C LEU A 243 -15.91 -5.20 -0.66
N GLU A 244 -16.96 -5.06 0.13
CA GLU A 244 -17.81 -3.87 0.18
C GLU A 244 -16.98 -2.62 0.51
N TYR A 245 -16.08 -2.70 1.49
CA TYR A 245 -15.13 -1.64 1.81
C TYR A 245 -14.27 -1.26 0.61
N LEU A 246 -13.62 -2.23 -0.04
CA LEU A 246 -12.73 -1.99 -1.18
C LEU A 246 -13.47 -1.38 -2.38
N MET A 247 -14.67 -1.88 -2.68
CA MET A 247 -15.54 -1.29 -3.71
C MET A 247 -15.92 0.16 -3.37
N SER A 248 -16.20 0.44 -2.09
CA SER A 248 -16.53 1.80 -1.65
C SER A 248 -15.36 2.77 -1.85
N ILE A 249 -14.12 2.32 -1.63
CA ILE A 249 -12.92 3.13 -1.85
C ILE A 249 -12.73 3.40 -3.33
N VAL A 250 -12.77 2.37 -4.18
CA VAL A 250 -12.58 2.55 -5.62
C VAL A 250 -13.68 3.42 -6.23
N HIS A 251 -14.91 3.36 -5.70
CA HIS A 251 -15.97 4.24 -6.14
C HIS A 251 -15.69 5.72 -5.80
N LYS A 252 -15.14 5.98 -4.61
CA LYS A 252 -14.77 7.34 -4.18
C LYS A 252 -13.49 7.84 -4.87
N CYS A 253 -12.59 6.93 -5.22
CA CYS A 253 -11.32 7.20 -5.91
C CYS A 253 -11.29 6.46 -7.27
N PRO A 254 -12.08 6.91 -8.27
CA PRO A 254 -12.26 6.18 -9.53
C PRO A 254 -10.97 6.06 -10.36
N ASN A 255 -9.99 6.91 -10.06
CA ASN A 255 -8.68 6.95 -10.70
C ASN A 255 -7.59 6.40 -9.78
N GLY A 256 -7.83 5.33 -9.02
CA GLY A 256 -6.80 4.66 -8.21
C GLY A 256 -6.99 4.78 -6.71
#